data_AF-A0AAN6GST3-F1
#
_entry.id   AF-A0AAN6GST3-F1
#
_cell.length_a   1.000
_cell.length_b   1.000
_cell.length_c   1.000
_cell.angle_alpha   90.00
_cell.angle_beta   90.00
_cell.angle_gamma   90.00
#
_symmetry.space_group_name_H-M   'P 1'
#
loop_
_entity.id
_entity.type
_entity.pdbx_description
1 polymer ?
#
loop_
_entity_poly.entity_id
_entity_poly.type
_entity_poly.pdbx_seq_one_letter_code
_entity_poly.pdbx_strand_id
1 'polypeptide(L)'
;MSHQVILYDVATSDGPKLYYLPNPWIARMALVHKGIDFQTEDVSLDRLRGHTPGDFRDRLQHCLGPNDRPLVPMIEVPNKDGVGTTLVGDNITIAEFLDHAYPDKPSLFTPDYSGPEPPNTASPEFRQAHTIARVFKEGYGNSDPQWANHFELCAAEIADGFASGDREYLKSDAKLNITNGWKMFEGINRAEKLAQTRRSLLPFVHILQPAPVARVANSGSSAVKADALLARPAGDPPRFLASHDKPGLLDYIVFGRYVMTRLAAPELNKAIWSKDSDAAKAWLKSYRGGKWALSEEETKSGSWFGDVELHGIEEWVERILDAHDGYARSFLENQDAKRS
;
A
#
# COMPACT_ATOMS: atom_id res chain seq x y z
N MET A 1 -22.41 25.67 4.91
CA MET A 1 -22.15 24.22 4.77
C MET A 1 -20.77 23.98 5.34
N SER A 2 -20.60 23.17 6.38
CA SER A 2 -19.26 22.77 6.82
C SER A 2 -18.59 22.08 5.64
N HIS A 3 -17.54 22.68 5.08
CA HIS A 3 -16.83 22.05 3.99
C HIS A 3 -16.12 20.83 4.60
N GLN A 4 -16.51 19.64 4.19
CA GLN A 4 -15.90 18.39 4.62
C GLN A 4 -14.64 18.16 3.77
N VAL A 5 -13.66 17.40 4.27
CA VAL A 5 -12.53 16.97 3.44
C VAL A 5 -13.04 16.06 2.31
N ILE A 6 -12.55 16.27 1.08
CA ILE A 6 -12.85 15.40 -0.06
C ILE A 6 -11.62 14.55 -0.35
N LEU A 7 -11.79 13.23 -0.46
CA LEU A 7 -10.80 12.30 -1.00
C LEU A 7 -11.16 11.97 -2.44
N TYR A 8 -10.31 12.36 -3.38
CA TYR A 8 -10.46 11.99 -4.78
C TYR A 8 -9.86 10.59 -5.03
N ASP A 9 -10.70 9.69 -5.50
CA ASP A 9 -10.38 8.28 -5.76
C ASP A 9 -10.90 7.87 -7.15
N VAL A 10 -10.47 6.72 -7.64
CA VAL A 10 -10.97 6.11 -8.88
C VAL A 10 -11.62 4.78 -8.51
N ALA A 11 -12.92 4.69 -8.74
CA ALA A 11 -13.66 3.44 -8.65
C ALA A 11 -13.68 2.71 -10.00
N THR A 12 -13.93 1.40 -9.97
CA THR A 12 -14.34 0.65 -11.16
C THR A 12 -15.58 1.26 -11.81
N SER A 13 -15.60 1.21 -13.13
CA SER A 13 -16.71 1.72 -13.95
C SER A 13 -17.55 0.61 -14.59
N ASP A 14 -17.11 -0.65 -14.54
CA ASP A 14 -17.88 -1.82 -14.97
C ASP A 14 -18.37 -2.61 -13.73
N GLY A 15 -19.69 -2.80 -13.62
CA GLY A 15 -20.29 -3.46 -12.46
C GLY A 15 -20.31 -2.61 -11.16
N PRO A 16 -20.20 -3.24 -9.98
CA PRO A 16 -20.20 -2.52 -8.71
C PRO A 16 -18.98 -1.62 -8.57
N LYS A 17 -19.15 -0.43 -7.99
CA LYS A 17 -18.05 0.48 -7.67
C LYS A 17 -17.15 -0.09 -6.59
N LEU A 18 -15.98 -0.57 -7.00
CA LEU A 18 -14.89 -1.07 -6.19
C LEU A 18 -13.74 -0.06 -6.18
N TYR A 19 -13.17 0.16 -5.01
CA TYR A 19 -12.01 1.04 -4.81
C TYR A 19 -10.82 0.17 -4.45
N TYR A 20 -10.02 -0.24 -5.41
CA TYR A 20 -8.89 -1.14 -5.17
C TYR A 20 -7.53 -0.54 -5.49
N LEU A 21 -7.46 0.73 -5.90
CA LEU A 21 -6.16 1.34 -6.15
C LEU A 21 -5.40 1.54 -4.83
N PRO A 22 -4.11 1.13 -4.77
CA PRO A 22 -3.36 1.10 -3.52
C PRO A 22 -3.08 2.50 -2.97
N ASN A 23 -2.74 3.45 -3.85
CA ASN A 23 -2.38 4.80 -3.44
C ASN A 23 -3.57 5.52 -2.77
N PRO A 24 -4.79 5.51 -3.32
CA PRO A 24 -5.95 6.05 -2.62
C PRO A 24 -6.25 5.41 -1.27
N TRP A 25 -6.02 4.11 -1.12
CA TRP A 25 -6.14 3.45 0.19
C TRP A 25 -5.16 3.97 1.24
N ILE A 26 -3.94 4.35 0.85
CA ILE A 26 -2.99 4.98 1.78
C ILE A 26 -3.55 6.31 2.30
N ALA A 27 -4.09 7.17 1.42
CA ALA A 27 -4.69 8.45 1.82
C ALA A 27 -5.97 8.26 2.65
N ARG A 28 -6.80 7.27 2.28
CA ARG A 28 -7.99 6.86 3.03
C ARG A 28 -7.63 6.48 4.47
N MET A 29 -6.64 5.60 4.64
CA MET A 29 -6.18 5.18 5.97
C MET A 29 -5.51 6.31 6.74
N ALA A 30 -4.85 7.25 6.06
CA ALA A 30 -4.30 8.45 6.71
C ALA A 30 -5.39 9.38 7.28
N LEU A 31 -6.48 9.61 6.53
CA LEU A 31 -7.63 10.40 7.02
C LEU A 31 -8.33 9.70 8.20
N VAL A 32 -8.53 8.38 8.09
CA VAL A 32 -9.10 7.55 9.16
C VAL A 32 -8.22 7.58 10.42
N HIS A 33 -6.90 7.42 10.27
CA HIS A 33 -5.95 7.51 11.39
C HIS A 33 -6.03 8.85 12.12
N LYS A 34 -6.22 9.94 11.37
CA LYS A 34 -6.39 11.28 11.94
C LYS A 34 -7.79 11.51 12.53
N GLY A 35 -8.73 10.57 12.37
CA GLY A 35 -10.12 10.73 12.75
C GLY A 35 -10.75 11.96 12.08
N ILE A 36 -10.44 12.16 10.80
CA ILE A 36 -10.98 13.25 9.98
C ILE A 36 -12.17 12.70 9.19
N ASP A 37 -13.32 13.35 9.30
CA ASP A 37 -14.47 13.03 8.45
C ASP A 37 -14.20 13.47 7.01
N PHE A 38 -14.42 12.57 6.06
CA PHE A 38 -14.24 12.85 4.65
C PHE A 38 -15.31 12.19 3.77
N GLN A 39 -15.53 12.79 2.61
CA GLN A 39 -16.30 12.20 1.53
C GLN A 39 -15.35 11.69 0.45
N THR A 40 -15.60 10.51 -0.13
CA THR A 40 -14.90 10.09 -1.35
C THR A 40 -15.63 10.64 -2.58
N GLU A 41 -14.91 11.35 -3.44
CA GLU A 41 -15.39 11.76 -4.77
C GLU A 41 -14.76 10.87 -5.85
N ASP A 42 -15.64 10.26 -6.65
CA ASP A 42 -15.24 9.43 -7.79
C ASP A 42 -14.74 10.30 -8.94
N VAL A 43 -13.50 10.07 -9.35
CA VAL A 43 -12.90 10.71 -10.52
C VAL A 43 -12.75 9.68 -11.63
N SER A 44 -13.22 10.02 -12.84
CA SER A 44 -13.01 9.17 -14.02
C SER A 44 -11.57 9.31 -14.56
N LEU A 45 -11.07 8.28 -15.24
CA LEU A 45 -9.78 8.38 -15.92
C LEU A 45 -9.81 9.44 -17.03
N ASP A 46 -10.97 9.67 -17.64
CA ASP A 46 -11.18 10.77 -18.59
C ASP A 46 -10.96 12.14 -17.95
N ARG A 47 -11.54 12.39 -16.76
CA ARG A 47 -11.33 13.65 -16.03
C ARG A 47 -9.86 13.86 -15.67
N LEU A 48 -9.17 12.81 -15.22
CA LEU A 48 -7.73 12.88 -14.95
C LEU A 48 -6.88 13.14 -16.20
N ARG A 49 -7.41 12.87 -17.41
CA ARG A 49 -6.75 13.15 -18.69
C ARG A 49 -7.19 14.46 -19.33
N GLY A 50 -8.32 15.02 -18.90
CA GLY A 50 -8.93 16.22 -19.46
C GLY A 50 -8.13 17.50 -19.19
N HIS A 51 -8.40 18.53 -19.99
CA HIS A 51 -7.83 19.88 -19.87
C HIS A 51 -8.92 20.94 -19.85
N THR A 52 -9.91 20.76 -18.99
CA THR A 52 -10.97 21.76 -18.80
C THR A 52 -10.45 22.87 -17.89
N PRO A 53 -10.64 24.15 -18.26
CA PRO A 53 -10.25 25.27 -17.41
C PRO A 53 -10.81 25.15 -15.99
N GLY A 54 -9.95 25.29 -14.98
CA GLY A 54 -10.31 25.19 -13.56
C GLY A 54 -10.37 23.77 -12.98
N ASP A 55 -10.10 22.72 -13.76
CA ASP A 55 -10.02 21.34 -13.26
C ASP A 55 -8.69 21.06 -12.53
N PHE A 56 -8.44 19.82 -12.10
CA PHE A 56 -7.25 19.43 -11.34
C PHE A 56 -5.93 19.86 -11.98
N ARG A 57 -5.82 19.82 -13.32
CA ARG A 57 -4.59 20.21 -14.00
C ARG A 57 -4.24 21.68 -13.74
N ASP A 58 -5.21 22.57 -13.92
CA ASP A 58 -5.03 24.00 -13.69
C ASP A 58 -4.81 24.34 -12.22
N ARG A 59 -5.42 23.57 -11.31
CA ARG A 59 -5.29 23.77 -9.86
C ARG A 59 -3.95 23.28 -9.31
N LEU A 60 -3.42 22.16 -9.83
CA LEU A 60 -2.14 21.60 -9.40
C LEU A 60 -0.93 22.26 -10.08
N GLN A 61 -1.11 22.84 -11.27
CA GLN A 61 -0.06 23.56 -12.00
C GLN A 61 1.24 22.74 -12.12
N HIS A 62 2.32 23.16 -11.44
CA HIS A 62 3.63 22.52 -11.49
C HIS A 62 3.76 21.30 -10.55
N CYS A 63 2.73 21.00 -9.77
CA CYS A 63 2.68 19.84 -8.86
C CYS A 63 2.05 18.60 -9.49
N LEU A 64 2.03 18.52 -10.83
CA LEU A 64 1.49 17.38 -11.56
C LEU A 64 2.42 16.17 -11.47
N GLY A 65 1.84 14.97 -11.59
CA GLY A 65 2.62 13.74 -11.70
C GLY A 65 3.30 13.60 -13.06
N PRO A 66 3.93 12.45 -13.34
CA PRO A 66 4.55 12.17 -14.63
C PRO A 66 3.61 12.45 -15.81
N ASN A 67 4.18 13.00 -16.88
CA ASN A 67 3.47 13.44 -18.10
C ASN A 67 2.42 14.54 -17.83
N ASP A 68 2.71 15.44 -16.88
CA ASP A 68 1.88 16.58 -16.49
C ASP A 68 0.44 16.17 -16.12
N ARG A 69 0.26 15.01 -15.49
CA ARG A 69 -1.08 14.46 -15.22
C ARG A 69 -1.47 14.58 -13.74
N PRO A 70 -2.71 15.01 -13.43
CA PRO A 70 -3.27 14.79 -12.10
C PRO A 70 -3.29 13.30 -11.77
N LEU A 71 -2.86 12.94 -10.56
CA LEU A 71 -2.86 11.57 -10.08
C LEU A 71 -3.71 11.46 -8.83
N VAL A 72 -4.40 10.33 -8.68
CA VAL A 72 -5.04 9.98 -7.41
C VAL A 72 -4.05 9.22 -6.50
N PRO A 73 -4.13 9.41 -5.18
CA PRO A 73 -5.10 10.26 -4.50
C PRO A 73 -4.75 11.73 -4.54
N MET A 74 -5.80 12.54 -4.45
CA MET A 74 -5.73 13.91 -3.99
C MET A 74 -6.71 14.08 -2.84
N ILE A 75 -6.43 14.98 -1.91
CA ILE A 75 -7.42 15.46 -0.94
C ILE A 75 -7.68 16.93 -1.15
N GLU A 76 -8.90 17.36 -0.91
CA GLU A 76 -9.26 18.77 -0.86
C GLU A 76 -9.73 19.12 0.53
N VAL A 77 -8.97 20.00 1.18
CA VAL A 77 -9.12 20.33 2.59
C VAL A 77 -9.58 21.77 2.71
N PRO A 78 -10.66 22.05 3.46
CA PRO A 78 -11.10 23.42 3.72
C PRO A 78 -10.00 24.23 4.42
N ASN A 79 -9.83 25.48 4.01
CA ASN A 79 -8.88 26.37 4.68
C ASN A 79 -9.40 26.76 6.07
N LYS A 80 -8.47 26.99 7.02
CA LYS A 80 -8.81 27.31 8.43
C LYS A 80 -9.57 28.62 8.58
N ASP A 81 -9.42 29.56 7.64
CA ASP A 81 -10.16 30.82 7.58
C ASP A 81 -11.58 30.67 7.00
N GLY A 82 -11.94 29.46 6.57
CA GLY A 82 -13.23 29.15 5.93
C GLY A 82 -13.34 29.64 4.48
N VAL A 83 -12.26 30.17 3.90
CA VAL A 83 -12.27 30.73 2.54
C VAL A 83 -11.47 29.82 1.60
N GLY A 84 -12.22 29.09 0.77
CA GLY A 84 -11.65 28.19 -0.22
C GLY A 84 -11.08 26.91 0.38
N THR A 85 -10.30 26.22 -0.44
CA THR A 85 -9.78 24.88 -0.16
C THR A 85 -8.35 24.75 -0.64
N THR A 86 -7.61 23.82 -0.03
CA THR A 86 -6.27 23.42 -0.46
C THR A 86 -6.36 22.03 -1.07
N LEU A 87 -5.92 21.90 -2.33
CA LEU A 87 -5.80 20.61 -3.01
C LEU A 87 -4.39 20.06 -2.78
N VAL A 88 -4.28 18.85 -2.22
CA VAL A 88 -3.02 18.19 -1.89
C VAL A 88 -2.97 16.83 -2.57
N GLY A 89 -1.94 16.58 -3.37
CA GLY A 89 -1.69 15.28 -4.02
C GLY A 89 -0.44 14.60 -3.48
N ASP A 90 -0.17 13.38 -3.94
CA ASP A 90 0.89 12.48 -3.47
C ASP A 90 0.72 11.98 -2.03
N ASN A 91 0.95 10.69 -1.78
CA ASN A 91 0.68 10.11 -0.46
C ASN A 91 1.62 10.62 0.63
N ILE A 92 2.90 10.90 0.33
CA ILE A 92 3.84 11.41 1.31
C ILE A 92 3.48 12.85 1.63
N THR A 93 3.23 13.67 0.60
CA THR A 93 2.84 15.08 0.79
C THR A 93 1.49 15.22 1.49
N ILE A 94 0.51 14.35 1.18
CA ILE A 94 -0.75 14.27 1.93
C ILE A 94 -0.48 13.97 3.41
N ALA A 95 0.37 13.00 3.72
CA ALA A 95 0.66 12.66 5.11
C ALA A 95 1.37 13.81 5.86
N GLU A 96 2.36 14.44 5.23
CA GLU A 96 3.05 15.62 5.77
C GLU A 96 2.07 16.78 6.04
N PHE A 97 1.19 17.05 5.07
CA PHE A 97 0.16 18.07 5.20
C PHE A 97 -0.77 17.78 6.37
N LEU A 98 -1.24 16.52 6.51
CA LEU A 98 -2.16 16.14 7.58
C LEU A 98 -1.50 16.22 8.96
N ASP A 99 -0.22 15.83 9.10
CA ASP A 99 0.53 15.97 10.36
C ASP A 99 0.72 17.44 10.76
N HIS A 100 0.89 18.33 9.79
CA HIS A 100 1.01 19.77 10.05
C HIS A 100 -0.35 20.45 10.31
N ALA A 101 -1.38 20.09 9.54
CA ALA A 101 -2.69 20.73 9.61
C ALA A 101 -3.49 20.31 10.85
N TYR A 102 -3.31 19.06 11.29
CA TYR A 102 -3.99 18.41 12.42
C TYR A 102 -2.98 17.82 13.42
N PRO A 103 -2.22 18.69 14.12
CA PRO A 103 -1.17 18.26 15.06
C PRO A 103 -1.73 17.55 16.29
N ASP A 104 -2.95 17.92 16.71
CA ASP A 104 -3.68 17.36 17.85
C ASP A 104 -4.07 15.89 17.66
N LYS A 105 -3.93 15.38 16.44
CA LYS A 105 -4.22 14.00 16.05
C LYS A 105 -2.92 13.19 15.97
N PRO A 106 -2.97 11.86 16.21
CA PRO A 106 -1.80 10.99 16.11
C PRO A 106 -1.04 11.18 14.79
N SER A 107 0.29 11.20 14.87
CA SER A 107 1.17 11.42 13.71
C SER A 107 1.21 10.22 12.79
N LEU A 108 1.17 10.46 11.48
CA LEU A 108 1.23 9.40 10.48
C LEU A 108 2.62 8.77 10.38
N PHE A 109 3.69 9.54 10.61
CA PHE A 109 5.06 9.02 10.58
C PHE A 109 5.50 8.45 11.93
N THR A 110 5.06 9.05 13.03
CA THR A 110 5.41 8.63 14.41
C THR A 110 4.14 8.44 15.23
N PRO A 111 3.42 7.30 15.10
CA PRO A 111 2.08 7.09 15.66
C PRO A 111 1.93 7.26 17.18
N ASP A 112 3.04 7.19 17.91
CA ASP A 112 3.07 7.45 19.36
C ASP A 112 3.04 8.92 19.73
N TYR A 113 3.31 9.80 18.76
CA TYR A 113 3.25 11.24 18.93
C TYR A 113 1.83 11.76 18.65
N SER A 114 1.30 12.51 19.61
CA SER A 114 0.15 13.42 19.44
C SER A 114 0.37 14.61 20.36
N GLY A 115 0.04 15.82 19.92
CA GLY A 115 0.29 17.02 20.71
C GLY A 115 -0.29 18.29 20.09
N PRO A 116 -0.29 19.43 20.78
CA PRO A 116 -0.84 20.67 20.22
C PRO A 116 -0.03 21.22 19.03
N GLU A 117 1.23 20.79 18.89
CA GLU A 117 2.15 21.22 17.85
C GLU A 117 2.42 20.11 16.84
N PRO A 118 2.78 20.43 15.58
CA PRO A 118 3.19 19.42 14.61
C PRO A 118 4.42 18.62 15.08
N PRO A 119 4.60 17.38 14.60
CA PRO A 119 5.81 16.61 14.85
C PRO A 119 7.07 17.41 14.51
N ASN A 120 8.08 17.36 15.37
CA ASN A 120 9.35 18.02 15.11
C ASN A 120 10.09 17.33 13.94
N THR A 121 10.02 17.93 12.75
CA THR A 121 10.60 17.37 11.53
C THR A 121 12.14 17.28 11.56
N ALA A 122 12.81 17.97 12.49
CA ALA A 122 14.24 17.89 12.70
C ALA A 122 14.67 16.76 13.65
N SER A 123 13.71 16.14 14.37
CA SER A 123 14.01 15.07 15.32
C SER A 123 14.59 13.83 14.59
N PRO A 124 15.55 13.10 15.19
CA PRO A 124 16.05 11.85 14.61
C PRO A 124 14.94 10.84 14.32
N GLU A 125 13.96 10.73 15.24
CA GLU A 125 12.86 9.77 15.17
C GLU A 125 11.97 10.08 13.96
N PHE A 126 11.55 11.34 13.79
CA PHE A 126 10.74 11.73 12.63
C PHE A 126 11.50 11.54 11.32
N ARG A 127 12.77 11.98 11.24
CA ARG A 127 13.56 11.83 10.02
C ARG A 127 13.74 10.36 9.62
N GLN A 128 13.95 9.47 10.59
CA GLN A 128 14.05 8.04 10.33
C GLN A 128 12.73 7.47 9.82
N ALA A 129 11.62 7.73 10.52
CA ALA A 129 10.30 7.24 10.12
C ALA A 129 9.87 7.75 8.74
N HIS A 130 10.11 9.04 8.48
CA HIS A 130 9.85 9.68 7.19
C HIS A 130 10.69 9.08 6.06
N THR A 131 12.00 8.91 6.29
CA THR A 131 12.90 8.31 5.30
C THR A 131 12.47 6.87 4.96
N ILE A 132 12.14 6.07 5.97
CA ILE A 132 11.67 4.69 5.76
C ILE A 132 10.36 4.69 4.96
N ALA A 133 9.38 5.52 5.36
CA ALA A 133 8.12 5.63 4.64
C ALA A 133 8.33 6.03 3.18
N ARG A 134 9.24 6.96 2.88
CA ARG A 134 9.61 7.32 1.50
C ARG A 134 10.24 6.17 0.73
N VAL A 135 11.23 5.48 1.32
CA VAL A 135 11.88 4.33 0.67
C VAL A 135 10.85 3.25 0.32
N PHE A 136 9.94 2.92 1.24
CA PHE A 136 8.89 1.94 0.99
C PHE A 136 7.80 2.47 0.07
N LYS A 137 7.47 3.76 0.09
CA LYS A 137 6.52 4.32 -0.87
C LYS A 137 7.06 4.26 -2.29
N GLU A 138 8.29 4.73 -2.49
CA GLU A 138 8.94 4.76 -3.80
C GLU A 138 9.31 3.36 -4.31
N GLY A 139 9.62 2.45 -3.40
CA GLY A 139 10.08 1.10 -3.71
C GLY A 139 9.02 -0.01 -3.67
N TYR A 140 8.09 0.02 -2.73
CA TYR A 140 7.08 -1.03 -2.56
C TYR A 140 5.67 -0.53 -2.91
N GLY A 141 5.33 0.71 -2.54
CA GLY A 141 3.99 1.29 -2.67
C GLY A 141 3.62 1.78 -4.06
N ASN A 142 4.55 2.38 -4.82
CA ASN A 142 4.33 2.90 -6.17
C ASN A 142 4.12 1.78 -7.19
N SER A 143 3.26 1.92 -8.19
CA SER A 143 2.99 0.83 -9.16
C SER A 143 4.10 0.55 -10.18
N ASP A 144 5.22 1.28 -10.15
CA ASP A 144 6.36 1.10 -11.07
C ASP A 144 7.73 0.97 -10.35
N PRO A 145 7.85 0.32 -9.19
CA PRO A 145 9.01 0.55 -8.35
C PRO A 145 10.05 -0.57 -8.46
N GLN A 146 9.83 -1.54 -9.35
CA GLN A 146 10.59 -2.79 -9.54
C GLN A 146 10.75 -3.70 -8.30
N TRP A 147 10.54 -3.22 -7.07
CA TRP A 147 10.71 -4.00 -5.84
C TRP A 147 9.44 -4.77 -5.44
N ALA A 148 8.24 -4.26 -5.70
CA ALA A 148 6.99 -5.02 -5.52
C ALA A 148 6.26 -5.25 -6.85
N ASN A 149 5.95 -6.50 -7.19
CA ASN A 149 5.32 -6.86 -8.47
C ASN A 149 3.79 -7.11 -8.37
N HIS A 150 3.14 -6.49 -7.38
CA HIS A 150 1.71 -6.72 -7.12
C HIS A 150 0.85 -6.26 -8.28
N PHE A 151 1.15 -5.08 -8.85
CA PHE A 151 0.39 -4.53 -9.97
C PHE A 151 0.49 -5.45 -11.18
N GLU A 152 1.70 -5.87 -11.55
CA GLU A 152 1.95 -6.73 -12.71
C GLU A 152 1.18 -8.04 -12.61
N LEU A 153 1.12 -8.64 -11.41
CA LEU A 153 0.40 -9.89 -11.17
C LEU A 153 -1.12 -9.76 -11.32
N CYS A 154 -1.72 -8.62 -10.98
CA CYS A 154 -3.17 -8.39 -11.03
C CYS A 154 -3.62 -7.35 -12.08
N ALA A 155 -2.73 -6.90 -12.96
CA ALA A 155 -3.01 -5.81 -13.90
C ALA A 155 -4.18 -6.14 -14.84
N ALA A 156 -4.30 -7.40 -15.25
CA ALA A 156 -5.39 -7.85 -16.13
C ALA A 156 -6.74 -7.74 -15.41
N GLU A 157 -6.81 -8.25 -14.19
CA GLU A 157 -7.99 -8.23 -13.33
C GLU A 157 -8.38 -6.79 -12.97
N ILE A 158 -7.38 -5.93 -12.71
CA ILE A 158 -7.58 -4.48 -12.53
C ILE A 158 -8.19 -3.85 -13.78
N ALA A 159 -7.64 -4.11 -14.97
CA ALA A 159 -8.15 -3.49 -16.19
C ALA A 159 -9.55 -3.97 -16.53
N ASP A 160 -9.85 -5.24 -16.26
CA ASP A 160 -11.15 -5.84 -16.53
C ASP A 160 -12.27 -5.25 -15.63
N GLY A 161 -11.93 -4.67 -14.48
CA GLY A 161 -12.88 -3.92 -13.64
C GLY A 161 -13.34 -2.57 -14.22
N PHE A 162 -12.73 -2.07 -15.30
CA PHE A 162 -13.11 -0.80 -15.92
C PHE A 162 -13.92 -1.00 -17.20
N ALA A 163 -14.78 -0.02 -17.52
CA ALA A 163 -15.53 0.04 -18.78
C ALA A 163 -14.59 0.04 -20.00
N SER A 164 -15.09 -0.32 -21.19
CA SER A 164 -14.27 -0.61 -22.37
C SER A 164 -13.23 0.47 -22.70
N GLY A 165 -13.60 1.75 -22.73
CA GLY A 165 -12.66 2.84 -23.04
C GLY A 165 -11.56 3.03 -21.99
N ASP A 166 -11.89 2.94 -20.71
CA ASP A 166 -10.92 3.01 -19.61
C ASP A 166 -10.02 1.77 -19.58
N ARG A 167 -10.60 0.59 -19.82
CA ARG A 167 -9.90 -0.69 -19.94
C ARG A 167 -8.90 -0.66 -21.10
N GLU A 168 -9.30 -0.18 -22.27
CA GLU A 168 -8.42 -0.02 -23.43
C GLU A 168 -7.28 0.95 -23.13
N TYR A 169 -7.58 2.08 -22.47
CA TYR A 169 -6.54 3.01 -22.06
C TYR A 169 -5.58 2.37 -21.06
N LEU A 170 -6.06 1.65 -20.04
CA LEU A 170 -5.21 0.97 -19.05
C LEU A 170 -4.24 -0.04 -19.68
N LYS A 171 -4.67 -0.67 -20.79
CA LYS A 171 -3.87 -1.62 -21.58
C LYS A 171 -3.03 -0.94 -22.68
N SER A 172 -3.11 0.38 -22.85
CA SER A 172 -2.43 1.08 -23.94
C SER A 172 -0.97 1.43 -23.62
N ASP A 173 -0.14 1.46 -24.66
CA ASP A 173 1.25 1.95 -24.57
C ASP A 173 1.30 3.40 -24.05
N ALA A 174 0.29 4.22 -24.34
CA ALA A 174 0.19 5.59 -23.83
C ALA A 174 0.06 5.65 -22.30
N LYS A 175 -0.68 4.70 -21.70
CA LYS A 175 -0.79 4.60 -20.23
C LYS A 175 0.48 4.04 -19.59
N LEU A 176 1.05 3.02 -20.24
CA LEU A 176 2.18 2.26 -19.74
C LEU A 176 3.52 2.94 -20.02
N ASN A 177 3.53 3.90 -20.95
CA ASN A 177 4.72 4.61 -21.42
C ASN A 177 5.80 3.66 -21.99
N ILE A 178 5.38 2.53 -22.58
CA ILE A 178 6.26 1.48 -23.12
C ILE A 178 5.61 0.92 -24.39
N THR A 179 6.38 0.82 -25.47
CA THR A 179 5.92 0.21 -26.73
C THR A 179 5.63 -1.29 -26.55
N ASN A 180 4.44 -1.73 -26.94
CA ASN A 180 3.88 -3.07 -26.68
C ASN A 180 3.85 -3.44 -25.19
N GLY A 181 3.68 -2.47 -24.29
CA GLY A 181 3.80 -2.67 -22.85
C GLY A 181 2.85 -3.76 -22.32
N TRP A 182 1.60 -3.79 -22.80
CA TRP A 182 0.63 -4.80 -22.35
C TRP A 182 1.02 -6.22 -22.75
N LYS A 183 1.48 -6.40 -23.98
CA LYS A 183 1.97 -7.70 -24.46
C LYS A 183 3.17 -8.18 -23.65
N MET A 184 4.05 -7.25 -23.25
CA MET A 184 5.13 -7.57 -22.33
C MET A 184 4.58 -8.05 -20.99
N PHE A 185 3.61 -7.34 -20.38
CA PHE A 185 2.97 -7.75 -19.12
C PHE A 185 2.34 -9.14 -19.17
N GLU A 186 1.64 -9.48 -20.26
CA GLU A 186 1.01 -10.79 -20.44
C GLU A 186 2.02 -11.93 -20.68
N GLY A 187 3.23 -11.57 -21.14
CA GLY A 187 4.34 -12.49 -21.36
C GLY A 187 5.15 -12.81 -20.10
N ILE A 188 4.95 -12.07 -19.01
CA ILE A 188 5.76 -12.23 -17.79
C ILE A 188 5.52 -13.61 -17.16
N ASN A 189 6.62 -14.28 -16.78
CA ASN A 189 6.57 -15.53 -16.02
C ASN A 189 5.91 -15.29 -14.65
N ARG A 190 4.67 -15.78 -14.49
CA ARG A 190 3.88 -15.57 -13.27
C ARG A 190 4.43 -16.33 -12.08
N ALA A 191 5.01 -17.51 -12.27
CA ALA A 191 5.63 -18.27 -11.19
C ALA A 191 6.83 -17.50 -10.61
N GLU A 192 7.69 -16.97 -11.47
CA GLU A 192 8.83 -16.17 -11.03
C GLU A 192 8.39 -14.87 -10.33
N LYS A 193 7.42 -14.14 -10.90
CA LYS A 193 6.93 -12.90 -10.29
C LYS A 193 6.19 -13.12 -8.98
N LEU A 194 5.42 -14.20 -8.86
CA LEU A 194 4.76 -14.54 -7.61
C LEU A 194 5.80 -14.89 -6.54
N ALA A 195 6.83 -15.65 -6.88
CA ALA A 195 7.94 -15.93 -5.98
C ALA A 195 8.65 -14.64 -5.52
N GLN A 196 9.00 -13.75 -6.44
CA GLN A 196 9.61 -12.45 -6.13
C GLN A 196 8.71 -11.60 -5.21
N THR A 197 7.40 -11.58 -5.49
CA THR A 197 6.43 -10.80 -4.70
C THR A 197 6.30 -11.34 -3.29
N ARG A 198 6.17 -12.66 -3.11
CA ARG A 198 6.15 -13.29 -1.78
C ARG A 198 7.42 -12.98 -1.00
N ARG A 199 8.59 -13.09 -1.65
CA ARG A 199 9.88 -12.79 -1.02
C ARG A 199 10.06 -11.33 -0.64
N SER A 200 9.42 -10.41 -1.36
CA SER A 200 9.44 -8.98 -1.01
C SER A 200 8.79 -8.68 0.35
N LEU A 201 8.03 -9.64 0.91
CA LEU A 201 7.41 -9.54 2.23
C LEU A 201 8.35 -9.97 3.38
N LEU A 202 9.44 -10.69 3.09
CA LEU A 202 10.36 -11.20 4.11
C LEU A 202 10.94 -10.12 5.04
N PRO A 203 11.31 -8.92 4.58
CA PRO A 203 11.77 -7.86 5.48
C PRO A 203 10.70 -7.48 6.53
N PHE A 204 9.42 -7.46 6.16
CA PHE A 204 8.33 -7.18 7.10
C PHE A 204 8.14 -8.30 8.10
N VAL A 205 8.22 -9.56 7.65
CA VAL A 205 8.19 -10.74 8.51
C VAL A 205 9.31 -10.67 9.55
N HIS A 206 10.52 -10.27 9.16
CA HIS A 206 11.64 -10.12 10.10
C HIS A 206 11.52 -8.93 11.07
N ILE A 207 10.71 -7.92 10.75
CA ILE A 207 10.36 -6.84 11.68
C ILE A 207 9.31 -7.35 12.67
N LEU A 208 8.25 -8.00 12.19
CA LEU A 208 7.12 -8.48 13.00
C LEU A 208 7.46 -9.72 13.83
N GLN A 209 8.47 -10.49 13.40
CA GLN A 209 8.95 -11.71 14.04
C GLN A 209 10.48 -11.82 13.86
N PRO A 210 11.26 -11.02 14.61
CA PRO A 210 12.70 -11.04 14.52
C PRO A 210 13.23 -12.41 14.94
N ALA A 211 14.27 -12.88 14.25
CA ALA A 211 14.87 -14.16 14.56
C ALA A 211 15.35 -14.19 16.02
N PRO A 212 15.10 -15.28 16.77
CA PRO A 212 15.43 -15.36 18.19
C PRO A 212 16.94 -15.43 18.45
N VAL A 213 17.75 -15.66 17.42
CA VAL A 213 19.16 -16.03 17.60
C VAL A 213 20.06 -14.80 17.65
N ALA A 214 20.41 -14.42 18.89
CA ALA A 214 21.55 -13.57 19.19
C ALA A 214 22.84 -14.12 18.56
N ARG A 215 23.50 -13.36 17.69
CA ARG A 215 24.82 -13.72 17.12
C ARG A 215 25.97 -13.06 17.88
N VAL A 216 25.97 -13.18 19.21
CA VAL A 216 27.05 -12.67 20.06
C VAL A 216 27.84 -13.86 20.60
N ALA A 217 29.08 -14.04 20.15
CA ALA A 217 30.01 -14.97 20.78
C ALA A 217 30.44 -14.40 22.14
N ASN A 218 30.57 -15.25 23.16
CA ASN A 218 31.12 -14.87 24.47
C ASN A 218 32.57 -14.37 24.29
N SER A 219 32.75 -13.07 24.09
CA SER A 219 34.08 -12.45 24.11
C SER A 219 34.47 -12.26 25.56
N GLY A 220 35.33 -13.13 26.08
CA GLY A 220 35.77 -13.17 27.48
C GLY A 220 36.55 -11.96 28.00
N SER A 221 36.42 -10.77 27.39
CA SER A 221 37.14 -9.56 27.82
C SER A 221 36.43 -8.22 27.54
N SER A 222 35.18 -8.21 27.05
CA SER A 222 34.45 -6.96 26.80
C SER A 222 33.61 -6.55 28.02
N ALA A 223 33.79 -5.31 28.48
CA ALA A 223 33.02 -4.70 29.56
C ALA A 223 31.52 -4.50 29.22
N VAL A 224 31.12 -4.71 27.96
CA VAL A 224 29.71 -4.67 27.57
C VAL A 224 29.11 -6.05 27.76
N LYS A 225 28.24 -6.19 28.75
CA LYS A 225 27.48 -7.43 28.99
C LYS A 225 26.71 -7.79 27.72
N ALA A 226 26.75 -9.05 27.30
CA ALA A 226 25.99 -9.54 26.15
C ALA A 226 24.51 -9.14 26.23
N ASP A 227 23.93 -9.14 27.43
CA ASP A 227 22.56 -8.71 27.69
C ASP A 227 22.28 -7.26 27.26
N ALA A 228 23.26 -6.35 27.36
CA ALA A 228 23.10 -4.96 26.91
C ALA A 228 23.17 -4.85 25.38
N LEU A 229 23.91 -5.73 24.70
CA LEU A 229 23.95 -5.81 23.23
C LEU A 229 22.69 -6.48 22.65
N LEU A 230 22.01 -7.30 23.45
CA LEU A 230 20.80 -8.02 23.08
C LEU A 230 19.53 -7.35 23.59
N ALA A 231 19.65 -6.29 24.39
CA ALA A 231 18.52 -5.52 24.86
C ALA A 231 17.73 -4.98 23.67
N ARG A 232 16.49 -5.44 23.55
CA ARG A 232 15.53 -4.93 22.58
C ARG A 232 14.75 -3.77 23.22
N PRO A 233 14.24 -2.82 22.42
CA PRO A 233 13.27 -1.86 22.90
C PRO A 233 12.08 -2.56 23.57
N ALA A 234 11.46 -1.89 24.55
CA ALA A 234 10.23 -2.41 25.13
C ALA A 234 9.16 -2.57 24.04
N GLY A 235 8.49 -3.71 24.01
CA GLY A 235 7.51 -4.01 22.97
C GLY A 235 8.08 -4.64 21.69
N ASP A 236 9.25 -5.26 21.74
CA ASP A 236 9.74 -6.10 20.64
C ASP A 236 9.22 -7.55 20.79
N PRO A 237 8.69 -8.19 19.73
CA PRO A 237 8.44 -7.64 18.41
C PRO A 237 7.30 -6.62 18.36
N PRO A 238 7.41 -5.61 17.48
CA PRO A 238 6.33 -4.65 17.28
C PRO A 238 5.10 -5.32 16.66
N ARG A 239 3.90 -4.85 17.02
CA ARG A 239 2.63 -5.31 16.44
C ARG A 239 2.41 -4.75 15.04
N PHE A 240 2.99 -3.60 14.74
CA PHE A 240 2.88 -2.86 13.47
C PHE A 240 4.26 -2.51 12.92
N LEU A 241 4.34 -2.17 11.65
CA LEU A 241 5.62 -1.83 11.00
C LEU A 241 6.13 -0.45 11.44
N ALA A 242 5.22 0.49 11.70
CA ALA A 242 5.59 1.86 12.08
C ALA A 242 5.87 2.04 13.58
N SER A 243 5.29 1.21 14.45
CA SER A 243 5.45 1.34 15.91
C SER A 243 5.10 0.04 16.65
N HIS A 244 5.31 0.04 17.97
CA HIS A 244 5.02 -1.12 18.82
C HIS A 244 3.54 -1.51 18.80
N ASP A 245 2.60 -0.58 18.93
CA ASP A 245 1.19 -0.88 19.16
C ASP A 245 0.20 -0.07 18.32
N LYS A 246 0.68 0.83 17.46
CA LYS A 246 -0.16 1.63 16.56
C LYS A 246 0.31 1.57 15.10
N PRO A 247 -0.60 1.44 14.13
CA PRO A 247 -0.23 1.50 12.73
C PRO A 247 0.11 2.94 12.32
N GLY A 248 1.02 3.09 11.36
CA GLY A 248 1.36 4.37 10.75
C GLY A 248 1.40 4.31 9.23
N LEU A 249 1.99 5.34 8.61
CA LEU A 249 2.05 5.46 7.15
C LEU A 249 2.76 4.27 6.50
N LEU A 250 3.80 3.73 7.13
CA LEU A 250 4.50 2.54 6.63
C LEU A 250 3.57 1.33 6.54
N ASP A 251 2.74 1.10 7.56
CA ASP A 251 1.72 0.04 7.52
C ASP A 251 0.72 0.28 6.39
N TYR A 252 0.26 1.52 6.20
CA TYR A 252 -0.73 1.85 5.16
C TYR A 252 -0.18 1.67 3.75
N ILE A 253 1.10 1.95 3.52
CA ILE A 253 1.78 1.69 2.25
C ILE A 253 1.73 0.20 1.91
N VAL A 254 2.05 -0.67 2.87
CA VAL A 254 2.03 -2.13 2.66
C VAL A 254 0.59 -2.62 2.52
N PHE A 255 -0.32 -2.12 3.38
CA PHE A 255 -1.72 -2.51 3.38
C PHE A 255 -2.45 -2.11 2.09
N GLY A 256 -2.10 -0.98 1.48
CA GLY A 256 -2.63 -0.59 0.17
C GLY A 256 -2.43 -1.67 -0.89
N ARG A 257 -1.30 -2.40 -0.86
CA ARG A 257 -1.05 -3.54 -1.77
C ARG A 257 -1.89 -4.76 -1.45
N TYR A 258 -2.09 -5.05 -0.17
CA TYR A 258 -3.00 -6.10 0.27
C TYR A 258 -4.42 -5.82 -0.26
N VAL A 259 -4.93 -4.61 -0.06
CA VAL A 259 -6.28 -4.24 -0.51
C VAL A 259 -6.42 -4.33 -2.02
N MET A 260 -5.42 -3.83 -2.76
CA MET A 260 -5.41 -3.91 -4.23
C MET A 260 -5.59 -5.33 -4.73
N THR A 261 -4.77 -6.27 -4.24
CA THR A 261 -4.89 -7.66 -4.70
C THR A 261 -6.14 -8.34 -4.14
N ARG A 262 -6.56 -8.03 -2.90
CA ARG A 262 -7.77 -8.61 -2.30
C ARG A 262 -9.01 -8.30 -3.12
N LEU A 263 -9.18 -7.05 -3.54
CA LEU A 263 -10.36 -6.61 -4.26
C LEU A 263 -10.30 -6.95 -5.76
N ALA A 264 -9.12 -6.80 -6.39
CA ALA A 264 -8.97 -7.09 -7.82
C ALA A 264 -8.87 -8.60 -8.12
N ALA A 265 -8.18 -9.37 -7.28
CA ALA A 265 -7.86 -10.78 -7.53
C ALA A 265 -7.76 -11.60 -6.23
N PRO A 266 -8.88 -11.97 -5.58
CA PRO A 266 -8.90 -12.59 -4.26
C PRO A 266 -8.04 -13.85 -4.12
N GLU A 267 -8.04 -14.73 -5.12
CA GLU A 267 -7.24 -15.97 -5.07
C GLU A 267 -5.73 -15.67 -5.21
N LEU A 268 -5.37 -14.64 -5.98
CA LEU A 268 -3.99 -14.15 -6.03
C LEU A 268 -3.59 -13.46 -4.71
N ASN A 269 -4.52 -12.78 -4.04
CA ASN A 269 -4.25 -12.21 -2.72
C ASN A 269 -3.85 -13.31 -1.72
N LYS A 270 -4.62 -14.41 -1.64
CA LYS A 270 -4.23 -15.57 -0.82
C LYS A 270 -2.86 -16.12 -1.24
N ALA A 271 -2.63 -16.28 -2.54
CA ALA A 271 -1.34 -16.73 -3.06
C ALA A 271 -0.14 -15.86 -2.64
N ILE A 272 -0.33 -14.55 -2.49
CA ILE A 272 0.73 -13.63 -2.08
C ILE A 272 0.89 -13.59 -0.56
N TRP A 273 -0.22 -13.47 0.17
CA TRP A 273 -0.24 -13.07 1.58
C TRP A 273 -0.38 -14.24 2.55
N SER A 274 -0.62 -15.46 2.06
CA SER A 274 -0.67 -16.63 2.93
C SER A 274 0.69 -16.99 3.53
N LYS A 275 0.65 -17.44 4.79
CA LYS A 275 1.81 -17.88 5.56
C LYS A 275 2.68 -18.88 4.80
N ASP A 276 2.07 -19.90 4.20
CA ASP A 276 2.74 -20.90 3.36
C ASP A 276 2.51 -20.63 1.86
N SER A 277 3.12 -21.47 1.01
CA SER A 277 3.06 -21.34 -0.45
C SER A 277 1.99 -22.20 -1.11
N ASP A 278 1.13 -22.88 -0.36
CA ASP A 278 0.16 -23.82 -0.95
C ASP A 278 -0.88 -23.08 -1.80
N ALA A 279 -1.39 -21.96 -1.29
CA ALA A 279 -2.29 -21.08 -2.05
C ALA A 279 -1.62 -20.54 -3.34
N ALA A 280 -0.32 -20.28 -3.29
CA ALA A 280 0.44 -19.82 -4.44
C ALA A 280 0.54 -20.90 -5.53
N LYS A 281 0.87 -22.13 -5.15
CA LYS A 281 0.93 -23.28 -6.04
C LYS A 281 -0.44 -23.60 -6.65
N ALA A 282 -1.50 -23.55 -5.84
CA ALA A 282 -2.87 -23.73 -6.29
C ALA A 282 -3.30 -22.67 -7.31
N TRP A 283 -2.96 -21.40 -7.07
CA TRP A 283 -3.25 -20.31 -8.00
C TRP A 283 -2.49 -20.50 -9.32
N LEU A 284 -1.18 -20.80 -9.30
CA LEU A 284 -0.40 -21.04 -10.52
C LEU A 284 -0.96 -22.19 -11.37
N LYS A 285 -1.47 -23.24 -10.73
CA LYS A 285 -2.09 -24.39 -11.40
C LYS A 285 -3.40 -24.03 -12.09
N SER A 286 -4.21 -23.14 -11.53
CA SER A 286 -5.51 -22.76 -12.09
C SER A 286 -5.43 -21.55 -13.03
N TYR A 287 -4.47 -20.64 -12.81
CA TYR A 287 -4.39 -19.37 -13.50
C TYR A 287 -4.18 -19.54 -15.01
N ARG A 288 -5.13 -19.01 -15.80
CA ARG A 288 -5.15 -19.07 -17.27
C ARG A 288 -4.87 -20.49 -17.80
N GLY A 289 -5.57 -21.48 -17.22
CA GLY A 289 -5.45 -22.87 -17.63
C GLY A 289 -4.14 -23.53 -17.24
N GLY A 290 -3.45 -23.02 -16.22
CA GLY A 290 -2.19 -23.59 -15.74
C GLY A 290 -1.00 -23.29 -16.63
N LYS A 291 -1.06 -22.22 -17.44
CA LYS A 291 0.07 -21.78 -18.31
C LYS A 291 1.40 -21.67 -17.55
N TRP A 292 1.33 -21.31 -16.27
CA TRP A 292 2.48 -21.10 -15.39
C TRP A 292 2.50 -22.07 -14.22
N ALA A 293 1.83 -23.23 -14.36
CA ALA A 293 1.88 -24.27 -13.36
C ALA A 293 3.34 -24.73 -13.15
N LEU A 294 3.68 -24.98 -11.89
CA LEU A 294 4.96 -25.55 -11.52
C LEU A 294 5.05 -27.01 -11.99
N SER A 295 6.26 -27.47 -12.33
CA SER A 295 6.51 -28.89 -12.55
C SER A 295 6.30 -29.68 -11.25
N GLU A 296 6.11 -31.01 -11.37
CA GLU A 296 5.93 -31.88 -10.20
C GLU A 296 7.08 -31.73 -9.18
N GLU A 297 8.32 -31.58 -9.65
CA GLU A 297 9.48 -31.36 -8.77
C GLU A 297 9.40 -30.03 -8.02
N GLU A 298 9.01 -28.96 -8.71
CA GLU A 298 8.87 -27.61 -8.13
C GLU A 298 7.68 -27.50 -7.17
N THR A 299 6.69 -28.41 -7.25
CA THR A 299 5.57 -28.41 -6.28
C THR A 299 5.98 -28.92 -4.89
N LYS A 300 7.08 -29.68 -4.79
CA LYS A 300 7.59 -30.16 -3.49
C LYS A 300 7.99 -28.98 -2.61
N SER A 301 7.80 -29.14 -1.29
CA SER A 301 8.12 -28.09 -0.32
C SER A 301 9.62 -27.75 -0.34
N GLY A 302 9.93 -26.47 -0.51
CA GLY A 302 11.30 -25.94 -0.57
C GLY A 302 11.92 -25.98 -1.96
N SER A 303 11.24 -26.54 -2.97
CA SER A 303 11.76 -26.69 -4.33
C SER A 303 11.49 -25.48 -5.22
N TRP A 304 10.51 -24.65 -4.89
CA TRP A 304 10.20 -23.43 -5.63
C TRP A 304 10.72 -22.20 -4.89
N PHE A 305 11.25 -21.21 -5.63
CA PHE A 305 11.82 -20.01 -5.05
C PHE A 305 10.84 -19.17 -4.21
N GLY A 306 9.53 -19.37 -4.42
CA GLY A 306 8.43 -18.77 -3.66
C GLY A 306 8.01 -19.54 -2.42
N ASP A 307 8.64 -20.68 -2.11
CA ASP A 307 8.47 -21.45 -0.88
C ASP A 307 9.15 -20.74 0.29
N VAL A 308 8.61 -19.58 0.65
CA VAL A 308 8.99 -18.80 1.82
C VAL A 308 7.86 -18.81 2.83
N GLU A 309 8.23 -18.93 4.11
CA GLU A 309 7.30 -18.82 5.22
C GLU A 309 7.14 -17.36 5.62
N LEU A 310 5.89 -16.89 5.65
CA LEU A 310 5.53 -15.51 5.93
C LEU A 310 4.85 -15.39 7.31
N HIS A 311 5.47 -15.92 8.36
CA HIS A 311 4.88 -15.89 9.70
C HIS A 311 4.60 -14.45 10.17
N GLY A 312 3.47 -14.23 10.85
CA GLY A 312 3.11 -12.92 11.38
C GLY A 312 2.43 -11.99 10.39
N ILE A 313 2.46 -12.28 9.07
CA ILE A 313 1.89 -11.40 8.05
C ILE A 313 0.36 -11.41 8.08
N GLU A 314 -0.26 -12.58 8.25
CA GLU A 314 -1.72 -12.72 8.32
C GLU A 314 -2.24 -12.05 9.59
N GLU A 315 -1.56 -12.26 10.72
CA GLU A 315 -1.91 -11.61 11.97
C GLU A 315 -1.71 -10.10 11.92
N TRP A 316 -0.70 -9.60 11.18
CA TRP A 316 -0.55 -8.17 10.91
C TRP A 316 -1.70 -7.63 10.05
N VAL A 317 -2.12 -8.35 9.01
CA VAL A 317 -3.30 -7.99 8.20
C VAL A 317 -4.54 -7.88 9.08
N GLU A 318 -4.83 -8.87 9.92
CA GLU A 318 -5.99 -8.84 10.82
C GLU A 318 -5.93 -7.64 11.78
N ARG A 319 -4.74 -7.33 12.34
CA ARG A 319 -4.56 -6.14 13.19
C ARG A 319 -4.82 -4.83 12.45
N ILE A 320 -4.43 -4.72 11.18
CA ILE A 320 -4.73 -3.52 10.37
C ILE A 320 -6.21 -3.43 10.01
N LEU A 321 -6.86 -4.56 9.72
CA LEU A 321 -8.29 -4.62 9.44
C LEU A 321 -9.13 -4.16 10.64
N ASP A 322 -8.69 -4.51 11.85
CA ASP A 322 -9.34 -4.13 13.12
C ASP A 322 -8.92 -2.75 13.65
N ALA A 323 -7.85 -2.16 13.11
CA ALA A 323 -7.42 -0.83 13.51
C ALA A 323 -8.50 0.21 13.17
N HIS A 324 -8.50 1.32 13.95
CA HIS A 324 -9.43 2.43 13.77
C HIS A 324 -10.90 1.98 13.74
N ASP A 325 -11.31 1.29 14.80
CA ASP A 325 -12.67 0.78 15.02
C ASP A 325 -13.17 -0.13 13.88
N GLY A 326 -12.26 -0.87 13.25
CA GLY A 326 -12.60 -1.81 12.18
C GLY A 326 -13.07 -1.15 10.89
N TYR A 327 -12.68 0.11 10.63
CA TYR A 327 -13.05 0.83 9.41
C TYR A 327 -12.71 0.02 8.15
N ALA A 328 -11.46 -0.47 8.05
CA ALA A 328 -10.98 -1.18 6.87
C ALA A 328 -11.73 -2.49 6.68
N ARG A 329 -11.93 -3.28 7.75
CA ARG A 329 -12.74 -4.50 7.71
C ARG A 329 -14.15 -4.22 7.20
N SER A 330 -14.85 -3.29 7.84
CA SER A 330 -16.23 -2.92 7.49
C SER A 330 -16.34 -2.44 6.05
N PHE A 331 -15.38 -1.62 5.59
CA PHE A 331 -15.37 -1.16 4.20
C PHE A 331 -15.19 -2.33 3.23
N LEU A 332 -14.21 -3.20 3.46
CA LEU A 332 -13.89 -4.31 2.55
C LEU A 332 -14.99 -5.37 2.52
N GLU A 333 -15.63 -5.67 3.65
CA GLU A 333 -16.79 -6.58 3.69
C GLU A 333 -17.96 -6.02 2.86
N ASN A 334 -18.20 -4.71 2.93
CA ASN A 334 -19.17 -4.05 2.07
C ASN A 334 -18.79 -4.11 0.57
N GLN A 335 -17.51 -4.10 0.23
CA GLN A 335 -17.04 -4.29 -1.15
C GLN A 335 -17.21 -5.75 -1.61
N ASP A 336 -16.90 -6.71 -0.74
CA ASP A 336 -17.09 -8.14 -1.01
C ASP A 336 -18.58 -8.48 -1.21
N ALA A 337 -19.47 -7.88 -0.41
CA ALA A 337 -20.92 -8.03 -0.55
C ALA A 337 -21.46 -7.49 -1.88
N LYS A 338 -20.86 -6.43 -2.42
CA LYS A 338 -21.24 -5.88 -3.73
C LYS A 338 -20.82 -6.75 -4.91
N ARG A 339 -19.79 -7.60 -4.74
CA ARG A 339 -19.28 -8.50 -5.79
C ARG A 339 -20.05 -9.82 -5.88
N SER A 340 -20.69 -10.22 -4.78
CA SER A 340 -21.39 -11.51 -4.62
C SER A 340 -22.77 -11.48 -5.26
#